data_AF-A0A7Y5R3C1-F1
#
_entry.id   AF-A0A7Y5R3C1-F1
#
_cell.length_a   1.000
_cell.length_b   1.000
_cell.length_c   1.000
_cell.angle_alpha   90.00
_cell.angle_beta   90.00
_cell.angle_gamma   90.00
#
_symmetry.space_group_name_H-M   'P 1'
#
loop_
_entity.id
_entity.type
_entity.pdbx_description
1 polymer ?
#
loop_
_entity_poly.entity_id
_entity_poly.type
_entity_poly.pdbx_seq_one_letter_code
_entity_poly.pdbx_strand_id
1 'polypeptide(L)'
;MDNNQNAIQNRQKYFWLGKKLEEENALLEAVEAYITYSEHLSESDQHIPHQWIADIFDNLGELEKSLIYLEKYAIGCSSPVAAEVYKKIGDKYLTISQTEKAILYYEKAIENNNSIGIKKKLEELKTGLL
;
A
#
# COMPACT_ATOMS: atom_id res chain seq x y z
N MET A 1 -15.29 14.19 -28.95
CA MET A 1 -13.89 13.80 -28.69
C MET A 1 -13.55 14.06 -27.20
N ASP A 2 -14.51 13.87 -26.30
CA ASP A 2 -14.52 14.59 -25.01
C ASP A 2 -14.20 13.73 -23.78
N ASN A 3 -14.19 12.40 -23.90
CA ASN A 3 -14.10 11.55 -22.72
C ASN A 3 -12.67 11.50 -22.13
N ASN A 4 -11.64 11.57 -22.99
CA ASN A 4 -10.25 11.46 -22.57
C ASN A 4 -9.71 12.75 -21.91
N GLN A 5 -10.16 13.92 -22.39
CA GLN A 5 -9.77 15.21 -21.83
C GLN A 5 -10.38 15.43 -20.44
N ASN A 6 -11.64 15.02 -20.24
CA ASN A 6 -12.31 15.06 -18.93
C ASN A 6 -11.66 14.11 -17.91
N ALA A 7 -11.26 12.90 -18.35
CA ALA A 7 -10.56 11.96 -17.48
C ALA A 7 -9.20 12.49 -16.99
N ILE A 8 -8.40 13.08 -17.90
CA ILE A 8 -7.11 13.68 -17.55
C ILE A 8 -7.27 14.87 -16.60
N GLN A 9 -8.25 15.75 -16.87
CA GLN A 9 -8.53 16.91 -16.01
C GLN A 9 -9.00 16.49 -14.62
N ASN A 10 -9.90 15.51 -14.52
CA ASN A 10 -10.38 14.99 -13.24
C ASN A 10 -9.24 14.31 -12.45
N ARG A 11 -8.41 13.50 -13.12
CA ARG A 11 -7.22 12.91 -12.52
C ARG A 11 -6.34 13.99 -11.86
N GLN A 12 -5.96 15.03 -12.60
CA GLN A 12 -5.11 16.09 -12.05
C GLN A 12 -5.78 16.84 -10.90
N LYS A 13 -7.08 17.15 -11.05
CA LYS A 13 -7.87 17.83 -10.02
C LYS A 13 -7.85 17.07 -8.70
N TYR A 14 -8.15 15.77 -8.69
CA TYR A 14 -8.23 15.00 -7.46
C TYR A 14 -6.86 14.71 -6.83
N PHE A 15 -5.81 14.56 -7.65
CA PHE A 15 -4.44 14.49 -7.14
C PHE A 15 -4.06 15.74 -6.33
N TRP A 16 -4.28 16.92 -6.91
CA TRP A 16 -3.95 18.19 -6.24
C TRP A 16 -4.86 18.48 -5.06
N LEU A 17 -6.14 18.10 -5.14
CA LEU A 17 -7.06 18.20 -4.01
C LEU A 17 -6.55 17.36 -2.82
N GLY A 18 -6.20 16.10 -3.04
CA GLY A 18 -5.67 15.24 -1.97
C GLY A 18 -4.39 15.81 -1.36
N LYS A 19 -3.47 16.32 -2.18
CA LYS A 19 -2.22 16.94 -1.69
C LYS A 19 -2.47 18.18 -0.84
N LYS A 20 -3.38 19.05 -1.28
CA LYS A 20 -3.77 20.22 -0.50
C LYS A 20 -4.41 19.83 0.84
N LEU A 21 -5.27 18.81 0.85
CA LEU A 21 -5.92 18.33 2.07
C LEU A 21 -4.91 17.69 3.05
N GLU A 22 -3.88 16.99 2.55
CA GLU A 22 -2.75 16.54 3.40
C GLU A 22 -2.04 17.74 4.05
N GLU A 23 -1.74 18.80 3.29
CA GLU A 23 -1.11 20.03 3.81
C GLU A 23 -1.96 20.72 4.87
N GLU A 24 -3.29 20.69 4.71
CA GLU A 24 -4.27 21.21 5.66
C GLU A 24 -4.56 20.24 6.82
N ASN A 25 -3.91 19.07 6.86
CA ASN A 25 -4.13 17.98 7.82
C ASN A 25 -5.59 17.45 7.85
N ALA A 26 -6.33 17.64 6.76
CA ALA A 26 -7.66 17.07 6.51
C ALA A 26 -7.50 15.65 5.93
N LEU A 27 -6.99 14.74 6.76
CA LEU A 27 -6.45 13.45 6.31
C LEU A 27 -7.50 12.50 5.74
N LEU A 28 -8.73 12.47 6.27
CA LEU A 28 -9.77 11.58 5.76
C LEU A 28 -10.33 12.08 4.43
N GLU A 29 -10.48 13.39 4.29
CA GLU A 29 -10.86 14.05 3.04
C GLU A 29 -9.76 13.86 1.98
N ALA A 30 -8.48 13.87 2.37
CA ALA A 30 -7.38 13.54 1.48
C ALA A 30 -7.49 12.09 0.97
N VAL A 31 -7.85 11.13 1.83
CA VAL A 31 -8.11 9.74 1.43
C VAL A 31 -9.24 9.66 0.42
N GLU A 32 -10.36 10.36 0.64
CA GLU A 32 -11.47 10.40 -0.33
C GLU A 32 -11.01 10.94 -1.68
N ALA A 33 -10.25 12.03 -1.69
CA ALA A 33 -9.69 12.60 -2.92
C ALA A 33 -8.74 11.62 -3.64
N TYR A 34 -7.92 10.86 -2.91
CA TYR A 34 -7.04 9.84 -3.52
C TYR A 34 -7.78 8.62 -4.04
N ILE A 35 -8.89 8.22 -3.41
CA ILE A 35 -9.77 7.18 -3.95
C ILE A 35 -10.40 7.66 -5.26
N THR A 36 -10.97 8.86 -5.29
CA THR A 36 -11.52 9.40 -6.54
C THR A 36 -10.45 9.62 -7.61
N TYR A 37 -9.23 10.02 -7.22
CA TYR A 37 -8.08 10.07 -8.13
C TYR A 37 -7.79 8.69 -8.74
N SER A 38 -7.77 7.63 -7.92
CA SER A 38 -7.59 6.24 -8.36
C SER A 38 -8.60 5.80 -9.42
N GLU A 39 -9.88 6.15 -9.24
CA GLU A 39 -10.97 5.80 -10.17
C GLU A 39 -10.83 6.45 -11.55
N HIS A 40 -10.03 7.52 -11.65
CA HIS A 40 -9.75 8.22 -12.91
C HIS A 40 -8.41 7.82 -13.53
N LEU A 41 -7.69 6.86 -12.94
CA LEU A 41 -6.48 6.27 -13.53
C LEU A 41 -6.83 5.11 -14.46
N SER A 42 -5.85 4.71 -15.29
CA SER A 42 -5.94 3.43 -16.00
C SER A 42 -5.95 2.27 -15.00
N GLU A 43 -6.47 1.12 -15.41
CA GLU A 43 -6.47 -0.09 -14.58
C GLU A 43 -5.07 -0.49 -14.10
N SER A 44 -4.03 -0.22 -14.91
CA SER A 44 -2.63 -0.44 -14.53
C SER A 44 -2.16 0.46 -13.40
N ASP A 45 -2.74 1.64 -13.25
CA ASP A 45 -2.22 2.73 -12.42
C ASP A 45 -3.09 3.01 -11.20
N GLN A 46 -4.33 2.52 -11.16
CA GLN A 46 -5.27 2.72 -10.04
C GLN A 46 -4.71 2.24 -8.68
N HIS A 47 -3.72 1.34 -8.67
CA HIS A 47 -3.08 0.91 -7.44
C HIS A 47 -2.23 2.02 -6.80
N ILE A 48 -1.64 2.93 -7.58
CA ILE A 48 -0.64 3.92 -7.15
C ILE A 48 -1.07 4.73 -5.91
N PRO A 49 -2.29 5.29 -5.84
CA PRO A 49 -2.68 6.16 -4.72
C PRO A 49 -2.81 5.42 -3.40
N HIS A 50 -2.95 4.09 -3.44
CA HIS A 50 -3.16 3.27 -2.26
C HIS A 50 -1.93 3.29 -1.33
N GLN A 51 -0.73 3.56 -1.85
CA GLN A 51 0.44 3.80 -1.00
C GLN A 51 0.25 5.05 -0.12
N TRP A 52 -0.20 6.17 -0.69
CA TRP A 52 -0.42 7.41 0.09
C TRP A 52 -1.55 7.24 1.10
N ILE A 53 -2.63 6.54 0.71
CA ILE A 53 -3.73 6.24 1.62
C ILE A 53 -3.26 5.38 2.79
N ALA A 54 -2.40 4.38 2.54
CA ALA A 54 -1.83 3.56 3.61
C ALA A 54 -0.96 4.40 4.57
N ASP A 55 -0.13 5.29 4.04
CA ASP A 55 0.71 6.16 4.87
C ASP A 55 -0.14 7.14 5.70
N ILE A 56 -1.28 7.63 5.17
CA ILE A 56 -2.25 8.41 5.96
C ILE A 56 -2.83 7.58 7.11
N PHE A 57 -3.27 6.34 6.85
CA PHE A 57 -3.80 5.49 7.92
C PHE A 57 -2.74 5.09 8.94
N ASP A 58 -1.47 4.93 8.53
CA ASP A 58 -0.36 4.80 9.46
C ASP A 58 -0.24 6.02 10.39
N ASN A 59 -0.32 7.23 9.83
CA ASN A 59 -0.28 8.48 10.62
C ASN A 59 -1.46 8.61 11.58
N LEU A 60 -2.62 8.06 11.22
CA LEU A 60 -3.83 8.03 12.06
C LEU A 60 -3.82 6.90 13.10
N GLY A 61 -2.83 5.99 13.08
CA GLY A 61 -2.79 4.80 13.94
C GLY A 61 -3.79 3.69 13.54
N GLU A 62 -4.40 3.80 12.36
CA GLU A 62 -5.41 2.90 11.82
C GLU A 62 -4.75 1.74 11.08
N LEU A 63 -4.06 0.87 11.84
CA LEU A 63 -3.21 -0.19 11.29
C LEU A 63 -3.94 -1.12 10.31
N GLU A 64 -5.16 -1.55 10.63
CA GLU A 64 -5.93 -2.46 9.77
C GLU A 64 -6.24 -1.85 8.40
N LYS A 65 -6.61 -0.56 8.37
CA LYS A 65 -6.87 0.15 7.12
C LYS A 65 -5.58 0.32 6.31
N SER A 66 -4.48 0.71 6.97
CA SER A 66 -3.17 0.80 6.33
C SER A 66 -2.77 -0.51 5.64
N LEU A 67 -2.92 -1.64 6.34
CA LEU A 67 -2.63 -2.97 5.80
C LEU A 67 -3.46 -3.29 4.53
N ILE A 68 -4.75 -2.95 4.53
CA ILE A 68 -5.64 -3.14 3.36
C ILE A 68 -5.12 -2.34 2.15
N TYR A 69 -4.74 -1.08 2.36
CA TYR A 69 -4.29 -0.22 1.27
C TYR A 69 -2.87 -0.57 0.79
N LEU A 70 -1.98 -1.03 1.68
CA LEU A 70 -0.69 -1.59 1.26
C LEU A 70 -0.87 -2.84 0.38
N GLU A 71 -1.81 -3.73 0.71
CA GLU A 71 -2.07 -4.92 -0.11
C GLU A 71 -2.61 -4.54 -1.50
N LYS A 72 -3.56 -3.60 -1.57
CA LYS A 72 -4.06 -3.06 -2.84
C LYS A 72 -2.95 -2.42 -3.68
N TYR A 73 -2.02 -1.70 -3.05
CA TYR A 73 -0.86 -1.14 -3.72
C TYR A 73 0.06 -2.25 -4.27
N ALA A 74 0.38 -3.26 -3.46
CA ALA A 74 1.26 -4.37 -3.83
C ALA A 74 0.76 -5.16 -5.05
N ILE A 75 -0.57 -5.36 -5.17
CA ILE A 75 -1.19 -6.13 -6.26
C ILE A 75 -0.90 -5.51 -7.64
N GLY A 76 -0.83 -4.19 -7.75
CA GLY A 76 -0.55 -3.51 -9.02
C GLY A 76 0.94 -3.23 -9.29
N CYS A 77 1.81 -3.52 -8.31
CA CYS A 77 3.24 -3.23 -8.41
C CYS A 77 3.98 -4.29 -9.25
N SER A 78 5.16 -3.90 -9.76
CA SER A 78 6.12 -4.88 -10.28
C SER A 78 6.61 -5.81 -9.17
N SER A 79 7.03 -7.03 -9.52
CA SER A 79 7.40 -8.06 -8.53
C SER A 79 8.45 -7.59 -7.50
N PRO A 80 9.53 -6.86 -7.88
CA PRO A 80 10.47 -6.33 -6.89
C PRO A 80 9.82 -5.37 -5.89
N VAL A 81 8.94 -4.48 -6.34
CA VAL A 81 8.25 -3.50 -5.47
C VAL A 81 7.19 -4.19 -4.62
N ALA A 82 6.39 -5.09 -5.21
CA ALA A 82 5.40 -5.87 -4.48
C ALA A 82 6.04 -6.67 -3.34
N ALA A 83 7.23 -7.24 -3.56
CA ALA A 83 7.97 -7.95 -2.52
C ALA A 83 8.35 -7.05 -1.33
N GLU A 84 8.80 -5.82 -1.58
CA GLU A 84 9.11 -4.87 -0.50
C GLU A 84 7.86 -4.45 0.28
N VAL A 85 6.73 -4.28 -0.42
CA VAL A 85 5.46 -3.92 0.22
C VAL A 85 4.92 -5.08 1.05
N TYR A 86 4.93 -6.31 0.54
CA TYR A 86 4.55 -7.50 1.32
C TYR A 86 5.46 -7.72 2.52
N LYS A 87 6.76 -7.43 2.40
CA LYS A 87 7.67 -7.40 3.55
C LYS A 87 7.23 -6.36 4.58
N LYS A 88 6.91 -5.12 4.17
CA LYS A 88 6.39 -4.05 5.05
C LYS A 88 5.12 -4.50 5.79
N ILE A 89 4.23 -5.21 5.10
CA ILE A 89 3.02 -5.79 5.70
C ILE A 89 3.39 -6.86 6.74
N GLY A 90 4.30 -7.77 6.41
CA GLY A 90 4.79 -8.79 7.33
C GLY A 90 5.42 -8.19 8.59
N ASP A 91 6.25 -7.15 8.42
CA ASP A 91 6.85 -6.38 9.52
C ASP A 91 5.77 -5.78 10.43
N LYS A 92 4.73 -5.16 9.86
CA LYS A 92 3.61 -4.60 10.62
C LYS A 92 2.87 -5.67 11.44
N TYR A 93 2.59 -6.84 10.87
CA TYR A 93 1.96 -7.91 11.64
C TYR A 93 2.82 -8.42 12.81
N LEU A 94 4.15 -8.42 12.68
CA LEU A 94 5.03 -8.72 13.82
C LEU A 94 4.91 -7.69 14.92
N THR A 95 4.77 -6.40 14.60
CA THR A 95 4.64 -5.34 15.64
C THR A 95 3.44 -5.54 16.55
N ILE A 96 2.40 -6.24 16.06
CA ILE A 96 1.20 -6.58 16.83
C ILE A 96 1.14 -8.06 17.23
N SER A 97 2.29 -8.75 17.21
CA SER A 97 2.42 -10.16 17.60
C SER A 97 1.53 -11.15 16.81
N GLN A 98 1.11 -10.79 15.59
CA GLN A 98 0.38 -11.68 14.70
C GLN A 98 1.36 -12.43 13.78
N THR A 99 2.14 -13.31 14.39
CA THR A 99 3.26 -14.02 13.73
C THR A 99 2.82 -14.85 12.53
N GLU A 100 1.68 -15.52 12.60
CA GLU A 100 1.17 -16.35 11.50
C GLU A 100 0.86 -15.51 10.26
N LYS A 101 0.27 -14.32 10.45
CA LYS A 101 0.04 -13.39 9.34
C LYS A 101 1.35 -12.81 8.83
N ALA A 102 2.29 -12.50 9.71
CA ALA A 102 3.61 -12.03 9.28
C ALA A 102 4.31 -13.05 8.36
N ILE A 103 4.31 -14.33 8.76
CA ILE A 103 4.84 -15.45 7.97
C ILE A 103 4.19 -15.50 6.59
N LEU A 104 2.86 -15.45 6.51
CA LEU A 104 2.12 -15.45 5.24
C LEU A 104 2.57 -14.33 4.29
N TYR A 105 2.79 -13.13 4.82
CA TYR A 105 3.20 -11.98 4.01
C TYR A 105 4.69 -12.00 3.64
N TYR A 106 5.56 -12.59 4.45
CA TYR A 106 6.94 -12.85 4.04
C TYR A 106 7.02 -13.91 2.94
N GLU A 107 6.15 -14.92 2.96
CA GLU A 107 6.04 -15.91 1.88
C GLU A 107 5.60 -15.23 0.57
N LYS A 108 4.53 -14.42 0.60
CA LYS A 108 4.12 -13.58 -0.55
C LYS A 108 5.25 -12.70 -1.07
N ALA A 109 6.06 -12.13 -0.18
CA ALA A 109 7.20 -11.32 -0.56
C ALA A 109 8.26 -12.14 -1.31
N ILE A 110 8.57 -13.37 -0.85
CA ILE A 110 9.53 -14.28 -1.49
C ILE A 110 9.04 -14.77 -2.85
N GLU A 111 7.74 -15.02 -3.00
CA GLU A 111 7.12 -15.39 -4.29
C GLU A 111 7.31 -14.30 -5.34
N ASN A 112 7.28 -13.03 -4.93
CA ASN A 112 7.49 -11.89 -5.82
C ASN A 112 8.97 -11.57 -6.07
N ASN A 113 9.81 -11.70 -5.03
CA ASN A 113 11.24 -11.53 -5.15
C ASN A 113 11.97 -12.40 -4.12
N ASN A 114 12.84 -13.27 -4.61
CA ASN A 114 13.52 -14.31 -3.86
C ASN A 114 14.65 -13.77 -2.95
N SER A 115 14.34 -12.80 -2.09
CA SER A 115 15.30 -12.09 -1.24
C SER A 115 15.82 -12.99 -0.12
N ILE A 116 17.14 -13.13 -0.05
CA ILE A 116 17.85 -13.89 0.98
C ILE A 116 17.54 -13.33 2.38
N GLY A 117 17.43 -12.01 2.52
CA GLY A 117 17.13 -11.36 3.79
C GLY A 117 15.73 -11.74 4.32
N ILE A 118 14.73 -11.76 3.44
CA ILE A 118 13.35 -12.13 3.81
C ILE A 118 13.29 -13.62 4.18
N LYS A 119 13.97 -14.49 3.43
CA LYS A 119 14.08 -15.92 3.75
C LYS A 119 14.67 -16.19 5.12
N LYS A 120 15.78 -15.53 5.44
CA LYS A 120 16.43 -15.69 6.74
C LYS A 120 15.46 -15.34 7.87
N LYS A 121 14.77 -14.20 7.74
CA LYS A 121 13.76 -13.76 8.71
C LYS A 121 12.60 -14.74 8.82
N LEU A 122 12.12 -15.28 7.70
CA LEU A 122 11.07 -16.30 7.67
C LEU A 122 11.47 -17.58 8.42
N GLU A 123 12.71 -18.05 8.23
CA GLU A 123 13.23 -19.22 8.94
C GLU A 123 13.34 -18.99 10.46
N GLU A 124 13.83 -17.82 10.88
CA GLU A 124 13.90 -17.42 12.29
C GLU A 124 12.50 -17.44 12.93
N LEU A 125 11.49 -16.94 12.23
CA LEU A 125 10.10 -16.93 12.69
C LEU A 125 9.50 -18.34 12.78
N LYS A 126 9.77 -19.20 11.78
CA LYS A 126 9.24 -20.58 11.74
C LYS A 126 9.85 -21.49 12.80
N THR A 127 11.12 -21.25 13.14
CA THR A 127 11.85 -22.02 14.15
C THR A 127 11.64 -21.53 15.57
N GLY A 128 10.99 -20.37 15.75
CA GLY A 128 10.76 -19.75 17.06
C GLY A 128 12.04 -19.20 17.71
N LEU A 129 13.09 -18.95 16.92
CA LEU A 129 14.41 -18.51 17.38
C LEU A 129 14.52 -16.99 17.62
N LEU A 130 13.42 -16.33 18.02
CA LEU A 130 13.41 -14.89 18.31
C LEU A 130 13.94 -14.57 19.71
#